data_AF-A0A936C920-F1
#
_entry.id   AF-A0A936C920-F1
#
_cell.length_a   1.000
_cell.length_b   1.000
_cell.length_c   1.000
_cell.angle_alpha   90.00
_cell.angle_beta   90.00
_cell.angle_gamma   90.00
#
_symmetry.space_group_name_H-M   'P 1'
#
loop_
_entity.id
_entity.type
_entity.pdbx_description
1 polymer ?
#
loop_
_entity_poly.entity_id
_entity_poly.type
_entity_poly.pdbx_seq_one_letter_code
_entity_poly.pdbx_strand_id
1 'polypeptide(L)' 'MVRDSLGAPLARVRVEARHAETGYVVQATTNEAGRYAMLGIPLGGPYRIQARRLGYRGAGVTGLS' A
#
# COMPACT_ATOMS: atom_id res chain seq x y z
N MET A 1 -1.91 6.12 -4.88
CA MET A 1 -0.53 6.69 -4.96
C MET A 1 -0.04 6.99 -3.55
N VAL A 2 1.27 7.03 -3.32
CA VAL A 2 1.87 7.32 -2.01
C VAL A 2 2.64 8.64 -2.09
N ARG A 3 2.43 9.49 -1.08
CA ARG A 3 3.05 10.82 -0.94
C ARG A 3 3.51 11.06 0.50
N ASP A 4 4.45 11.98 0.71
CA ASP A 4 4.77 12.50 2.04
C ASP A 4 3.77 13.58 2.50
N SER A 5 4.01 14.14 3.69
CA SER A 5 3.15 15.19 4.29
C SER A 5 3.18 16.52 3.54
N LEU A 6 4.20 16.75 2.70
CA LEU A 6 4.32 17.92 1.84
C LEU A 6 3.72 17.66 0.45
N GLY A 7 3.20 16.46 0.21
CA GLY A 7 2.59 16.05 -1.05
C GLY A 7 3.58 15.53 -2.10
N ALA A 8 4.87 15.39 -1.79
CA ALA A 8 5.86 14.86 -2.73
C ALA A 8 5.65 13.35 -2.93
N PRO A 9 5.73 12.83 -4.17
CA PRO A 9 5.56 11.40 -4.42
C PRO A 9 6.70 10.59 -3.81
N LEU A 10 6.37 9.42 -3.24
CA LEU A 10 7.36 8.52 -2.65
C LEU A 10 7.58 7.28 -3.51
N ALA A 11 8.78 7.16 -4.07
CA ALA A 11 9.24 5.99 -4.80
C ALA A 11 9.77 4.89 -3.87
N ARG A 12 9.79 3.65 -4.40
CA ARG A 12 10.34 2.46 -3.70
C ARG A 12 9.65 2.19 -2.34
N VAL A 13 8.38 2.56 -2.22
CA VAL A 13 7.54 2.22 -1.06
C VAL A 13 6.93 0.85 -1.31
N ARG A 14 7.10 -0.09 -0.38
CA ARG A 14 6.36 -1.36 -0.38
C ARG A 14 4.97 -1.10 0.15
N VAL A 15 3.96 -1.36 -0.66
CA VAL A 15 2.55 -1.32 -0.29
C VAL A 15 2.06 -2.75 -0.18
N GLU A 16 1.44 -3.08 0.94
CA GLU A 16 0.92 -4.40 1.25
C GLU A 16 -0.59 -4.31 1.49
N ALA A 17 -1.36 -5.13 0.78
CA ALA A 17 -2.76 -5.37 1.05
C ALA A 17 -2.90 -6.74 1.70
N ARG A 18 -3.45 -6.78 2.92
CA ARG A 18 -3.73 -8.04 3.62
C ARG A 18 -5.23 -8.20 3.84
N HIS A 19 -5.79 -9.28 3.34
CA HIS A 19 -7.17 -9.67 3.61
C HIS A 19 -7.33 -9.93 5.12
N ALA A 20 -8.26 -9.26 5.78
CA ALA A 20 -8.34 -9.24 7.23
C ALA A 20 -8.71 -10.61 7.83
N GLU A 21 -9.49 -11.40 7.11
CA GLU A 21 -10.04 -12.66 7.60
C GLU A 21 -9.16 -13.86 7.27
N THR A 22 -8.61 -13.89 6.05
CA THR A 22 -7.80 -15.03 5.56
C THR A 22 -6.31 -14.81 5.71
N GLY A 23 -5.88 -13.57 5.96
CA GLY A 23 -4.47 -13.20 5.99
C GLY A 23 -3.79 -13.17 4.62
N TYR A 24 -4.51 -13.40 3.50
CA TYR A 24 -3.95 -13.36 2.16
C TYR A 24 -3.29 -12.00 1.87
N VAL A 25 -2.08 -12.03 1.28
CA VAL A 25 -1.27 -10.81 1.08
C VAL A 25 -0.96 -10.59 -0.40
N VAL A 26 -1.20 -9.37 -0.87
CA VAL A 26 -0.71 -8.85 -2.15
C VAL A 26 0.23 -7.68 -1.89
N GLN A 27 1.35 -7.63 -2.61
CA GLN A 27 2.35 -6.56 -2.47
C GLN A 27 2.58 -5.85 -3.81
N ALA A 28 2.82 -4.55 -3.73
CA ALA A 28 3.25 -3.72 -4.85
C ALA A 28 4.34 -2.75 -4.39
N THR A 29 5.15 -2.26 -5.33
CA THR A 29 6.15 -1.22 -5.06
C THR A 29 5.82 0.02 -5.86
N THR A 30 5.93 1.20 -5.24
CA THR A 30 5.70 2.47 -5.95
C THR A 30 6.83 2.79 -6.92
N ASN A 31 6.46 3.31 -8.09
CA ASN A 31 7.40 3.88 -9.06
C ASN A 31 7.84 5.30 -8.66
N GLU A 32 8.68 5.95 -9.49
CA GLU A 32 9.21 7.31 -9.24
C GLU A 32 8.10 8.38 -9.12
N ALA A 33 6.92 8.13 -9.69
CA ALA A 33 5.75 9.01 -9.53
C ALA A 33 4.88 8.67 -8.31
N GLY A 34 5.33 7.77 -7.42
CA GLY A 34 4.58 7.31 -6.24
C GLY A 34 3.36 6.43 -6.58
N ARG A 35 3.23 5.98 -7.83
CA ARG A 35 2.09 5.15 -8.29
C ARG A 35 2.42 3.67 -8.12
N TYR A 36 1.40 2.89 -7.79
CA TYR A 36 1.45 1.43 -7.68
C TYR A 36 0.12 0.86 -8.18
N ALA A 37 0.13 -0.40 -8.61
CA ALA A 37 -1.06 -1.16 -8.94
C ALA A 37 -0.97 -2.53 -8.26
N MET A 38 -2.10 -3.04 -7.79
CA MET A 38 -2.24 -4.39 -7.26
C MET A 38 -3.23 -5.12 -8.15
N LEU A 39 -2.77 -6.15 -8.84
CA LEU A 39 -3.56 -6.93 -9.78
C LEU A 39 -3.93 -8.27 -9.14
N GLY A 40 -5.07 -8.84 -9.54
CA GLY A 40 -5.49 -10.17 -9.10
C GLY A 40 -5.87 -10.25 -7.61
N ILE A 41 -6.33 -9.14 -7.01
CA ILE A 41 -6.86 -9.17 -5.64
C ILE A 41 -8.16 -10.00 -5.65
N PRO A 42 -8.25 -11.08 -4.85
CA PRO A 42 -9.50 -11.83 -4.70
C PRO A 42 -10.65 -10.92 -4.24
N LEU A 43 -11.81 -11.10 -4.86
CA LEU A 43 -13.02 -10.39 -4.47
C LEU A 43 -13.45 -10.82 -3.07
N GLY A 44 -13.93 -9.86 -2.28
CA GLY A 44 -14.46 -10.09 -0.93
C GLY A 44 -13.55 -9.58 0.19
N GLY A 45 -14.21 -9.29 1.31
CA GLY A 45 -13.66 -8.93 2.62
C GLY A 45 -12.88 -7.62 2.71
N PRO A 46 -12.74 -7.06 3.93
CA PRO A 46 -11.95 -5.86 4.12
C PRO A 46 -10.46 -6.18 3.99
N TYR A 47 -9.74 -5.34 3.27
CA TYR A 47 -8.28 -5.38 3.19
C TYR A 47 -7.66 -4.30 4.09
N ARG A 48 -6.67 -4.68 4.88
CA ARG A 48 -5.80 -3.72 5.59
C ARG A 48 -4.62 -3.38 4.68
N ILE A 49 -4.48 -2.10 4.35
CA ILE A 49 -3.39 -1.58 3.53
C ILE A 49 -2.28 -1.01 4.43
N GLN A 50 -1.03 -1.36 4.15
CA GLN A 50 0.15 -0.83 4.84
C GLN A 50 1.21 -0.39 3.84
N ALA A 51 1.67 0.85 3.94
CA ALA A 51 2.80 1.37 3.18
C ALA A 51 4.03 1.45 4.08
N ARG A 52 5.13 0.81 3.66
CA ARG A 52 6.42 0.85 4.35
C ARG A 52 7.53 1.19 3.37
N ARG A 53 8.37 2.15 3.73
CA ARG A 53 9.59 2.49 3.00
C ARG A 53 10.75 2.34 3.98
N LEU A 54 11.77 1.56 3.61
CA LEU A 54 12.96 1.41 4.45
C LEU A 54 13.59 2.79 4.69
N GLY A 55 13.90 3.09 5.94
CA GLY A 55 14.42 4.41 6.37
C GLY A 55 13.36 5.49 6.59
N TYR A 56 12.05 5.21 6.41
CA TYR A 56 10.95 6.15 6.69
C TYR A 56 9.96 5.52 7.68
N ARG A 57 9.59 6.25 8.74
CA ARG A 57 8.49 5.83 9.64
C ARG A 57 7.17 6.00 8.88
N GLY A 58 6.61 4.90 8.36
CA GLY A 58 5.40 4.90 7.54
C GLY A 58 4.14 5.30 8.30
N ALA A 59 3.28 6.11 7.67
CA ALA A 59 1.91 6.36 8.12
C ALA A 59 0.98 5.26 7.56
N GLY A 60 0.22 4.59 8.42
CA GLY A 60 -0.81 3.64 8.00
C GLY A 60 -2.04 4.37 7.50
N VAL A 61 -2.53 4.03 6.31
CA VAL A 61 -3.82 4.52 5.78
C VAL A 61 -4.75 3.32 5.64
N THR A 62 -5.81 3.29 6.44
CA THR A 62 -6.90 2.33 6.32
C THR A 62 -7.90 2.87 5.32
N GLY A 63 -8.19 2.14 4.24
CA GLY A 63 -9.28 2.50 3.36
C GLY A 63 -9.31 1.67 2.09
N LEU A 64 -10.17 0.65 2.07
CA LEU A 64 -10.92 0.19 0.90
C LEU A 64 -12.22 -0.42 1.44
N SER A 65 -13.34 0.27 1.17
CA SER A 65 -14.72 -0.17 1.41
C SER A 65 -15.43 -0.24 0.06
#